data_AF-A0A1Y2BNB6-F1
#
_entry.id   AF-A0A1Y2BNB6-F1
#
_cell.length_a   1.000
_cell.length_b   1.000
_cell.length_c   1.000
_cell.angle_alpha   90.00
_cell.angle_beta   90.00
_cell.angle_gamma   90.00
#
_symmetry.space_group_name_H-M   'P 1'
#
loop_
_entity.id
_entity.type
_entity.pdbx_description
1 polymer ?
#
loop_
_entity_poly.entity_id
_entity_poly.type
_entity_poly.pdbx_seq_one_letter_code
_entity_poly.pdbx_strand_id
1 'polypeptide(L)'
;MISEITNSELTSEVKDDDSQYSDNFLYYSDRIECIPSIVHFSGFNVNSTQKQFIRIVNKSSKKIRINVQPPKTQYFTIEHKKKGYIIPQMSEDVLISFTPDQWKYYYDTIKIMGPDINVTVPIHGYPVLTDIDFPKRINFGQVPLAYTKTKTIPIKCNIPIDFEYKIEITEPNPFYNIYPLKGIIPALNSVDIVIEYKPCSYRSSHLTFQIEISQFNFKPYKVKVFGTCQPNLLLQV
;
A
#
# COMPACT_ATOMS: atom_id res chain seq x y z
N MET A 1 4.10 1.86 61.21
CA MET A 1 3.53 3.05 60.53
C MET A 1 4.54 3.44 59.47
N ILE A 2 4.37 3.27 58.17
CA ILE A 2 3.24 2.94 57.29
C ILE A 2 3.85 2.09 56.14
N SER A 3 3.13 1.05 55.74
CA SER A 3 3.40 0.16 54.60
C SER A 3 2.99 0.81 53.27
N GLU A 4 3.21 0.07 52.16
CA GLU A 4 2.41 0.13 50.91
C GLU A 4 2.75 1.27 49.90
N ILE A 5 2.78 1.10 48.56
CA ILE A 5 2.30 0.08 47.62
C ILE A 5 3.21 0.11 46.36
N THR A 6 3.61 -1.07 45.88
CA THR A 6 4.08 -1.33 44.51
C THR A 6 2.89 -1.30 43.55
N ASN A 7 2.98 -0.52 42.47
CA ASN A 7 1.97 -0.44 41.41
C ASN A 7 1.84 -1.77 40.64
N SER A 8 1.05 -2.68 41.21
CA SER A 8 0.17 -3.60 40.49
C SER A 8 -1.23 -2.98 40.42
N GLU A 9 -1.94 -3.25 39.32
CA GLU A 9 -3.38 -2.97 39.09
C GLU A 9 -3.75 -1.61 38.47
N LEU A 10 -3.76 -1.61 37.13
CA LEU A 10 -4.91 -1.11 36.38
C LEU A 10 -5.35 -2.22 35.43
N THR A 11 -6.21 -3.08 35.97
CA THR A 11 -7.10 -3.97 35.23
C THR A 11 -8.27 -3.14 34.70
N SER A 12 -8.54 -3.23 33.41
CA SER A 12 -9.91 -3.22 32.92
C SER A 12 -10.02 -4.24 31.81
N GLU A 13 -10.52 -5.39 32.23
CA GLU A 13 -11.00 -6.51 31.44
C GLU A 13 -11.90 -6.01 30.30
N VAL A 14 -11.48 -6.23 29.06
CA VAL A 14 -12.43 -6.47 27.97
C VAL A 14 -12.46 -7.98 27.80
N LYS A 15 -13.53 -8.58 28.30
CA LYS A 15 -13.85 -9.99 28.09
C LYS A 15 -14.14 -10.17 26.61
N ASP A 16 -13.20 -10.77 25.88
CA ASP A 16 -13.47 -11.38 24.58
C ASP A 16 -14.33 -12.63 24.81
N ASP A 17 -15.63 -12.42 24.92
CA ASP A 17 -16.63 -13.49 24.89
C ASP A 17 -17.01 -13.78 23.44
N ASP A 18 -16.09 -14.41 22.71
CA ASP A 18 -16.29 -14.89 21.33
C ASP A 18 -15.91 -16.38 21.24
N SER A 19 -16.46 -17.18 22.16
CA SER A 19 -16.36 -18.64 22.14
C SER A 19 -17.68 -19.30 21.74
N GLN A 20 -18.08 -19.12 20.47
CA GLN A 20 -18.97 -20.04 19.76
C GLN A 20 -18.90 -19.79 18.23
N TYR A 21 -18.67 -20.87 17.47
CA TYR A 21 -18.39 -20.97 16.02
C TYR A 21 -16.91 -20.96 15.63
N SER A 22 -16.24 -22.08 15.86
CA SER A 22 -15.01 -22.44 15.13
C SER A 22 -15.35 -22.72 13.66
N ASP A 23 -15.54 -21.66 12.90
CA ASP A 23 -15.69 -21.68 11.46
C ASP A 23 -14.29 -22.00 10.86
N ASN A 24 -13.96 -23.29 10.70
CA ASN A 24 -12.67 -23.77 10.17
C ASN A 24 -12.53 -23.49 8.66
N PHE A 25 -12.53 -22.21 8.26
CA PHE A 25 -12.24 -21.81 6.89
C PHE A 25 -10.73 -21.71 6.69
N LEU A 26 -10.25 -22.28 5.58
CA LEU A 26 -8.84 -22.27 5.23
C LEU A 26 -8.56 -21.20 4.17
N TYR A 27 -7.37 -20.63 4.16
CA TYR A 27 -6.91 -19.76 3.06
C TYR A 27 -6.49 -20.56 1.82
N TYR A 28 -6.53 -21.89 1.90
CA TYR A 28 -6.05 -22.82 0.88
C TYR A 28 -6.90 -24.08 0.83
N SER A 29 -7.04 -24.64 -0.38
CA SER A 29 -7.55 -25.98 -0.62
C SER A 29 -6.75 -26.63 -1.74
N ASP A 30 -6.56 -27.95 -1.65
CA ASP A 30 -5.98 -28.79 -2.71
C ASP A 30 -6.97 -29.04 -3.86
N ARG A 31 -8.28 -28.85 -3.61
CA ARG A 31 -9.36 -29.12 -4.58
C ARG A 31 -9.73 -27.92 -5.43
N ILE A 32 -9.56 -26.71 -4.91
CA ILE A 32 -9.85 -25.47 -5.64
C ILE A 32 -8.72 -24.47 -5.53
N GLU A 33 -8.58 -23.64 -6.55
CA GLU A 33 -7.71 -22.47 -6.52
C GLU A 33 -8.52 -21.21 -6.79
N CYS A 34 -8.28 -20.18 -6.00
CA CYS A 34 -8.87 -18.86 -6.17
C CYS A 34 -7.83 -17.92 -6.77
N ILE A 35 -8.17 -17.27 -7.89
CA ILE A 35 -7.28 -16.36 -8.62
C ILE A 35 -7.97 -15.01 -8.77
N PRO A 36 -7.52 -13.94 -8.08
CA PRO A 36 -6.45 -13.96 -7.08
C PRO A 36 -6.89 -14.65 -5.77
N SER A 37 -5.93 -15.07 -4.95
CA SER A 37 -6.18 -15.66 -3.62
C SER A 37 -6.53 -14.61 -2.55
N ILE A 38 -6.22 -13.35 -2.84
CA ILE A 38 -6.56 -12.17 -2.05
C ILE A 38 -6.99 -11.06 -3.02
N VAL A 39 -8.10 -10.39 -2.72
CA VAL A 39 -8.67 -9.34 -3.57
C VAL A 39 -8.31 -7.97 -3.00
N HIS A 40 -7.82 -7.07 -3.85
CA HIS A 40 -7.38 -5.74 -3.45
C HIS A 40 -8.04 -4.66 -4.32
N PHE A 41 -8.80 -3.79 -3.67
CA PHE A 41 -9.34 -2.55 -4.22
C PHE A 41 -8.51 -1.36 -3.70
N SER A 42 -7.53 -0.92 -4.48
CA SER A 42 -6.66 0.21 -4.13
C SER A 42 -7.14 1.50 -4.81
N GLY A 43 -7.01 2.63 -4.13
CA GLY A 43 -7.16 3.96 -4.76
C GLY A 43 -8.59 4.22 -5.23
N PHE A 44 -9.56 3.95 -4.35
CA PHE A 44 -10.97 4.18 -4.62
C PHE A 44 -11.35 5.65 -4.44
N ASN A 45 -12.49 6.03 -5.02
CA ASN A 45 -13.20 7.25 -4.64
C ASN A 45 -14.44 6.86 -3.84
N VAL A 46 -14.77 7.65 -2.82
CA VAL A 46 -15.99 7.43 -2.03
C VAL A 46 -17.23 7.49 -2.94
N ASN A 47 -18.17 6.59 -2.70
CA ASN A 47 -19.39 6.37 -3.47
C ASN A 47 -19.17 5.96 -4.93
N SER A 48 -17.94 5.60 -5.32
CA SER A 48 -17.63 5.06 -6.64
C SER A 48 -17.47 3.55 -6.57
N THR A 49 -18.20 2.83 -7.43
CA THR A 49 -18.12 1.37 -7.48
C THR A 49 -16.92 0.91 -8.32
N GLN A 50 -16.02 0.16 -7.69
CA GLN A 50 -14.98 -0.60 -8.38
C GLN A 50 -15.40 -2.06 -8.52
N LYS A 51 -14.97 -2.73 -9.59
CA LYS A 51 -15.31 -4.12 -9.85
C LYS A 51 -14.08 -4.95 -10.17
N GLN A 52 -14.00 -6.15 -9.58
CA GLN A 52 -12.92 -7.10 -9.82
C GLN A 52 -13.47 -8.52 -9.88
N PHE A 53 -12.93 -9.37 -10.74
CA PHE A 53 -13.28 -10.77 -10.78
C PHE A 53 -12.35 -11.60 -9.90
N ILE A 54 -12.91 -12.60 -9.24
CA ILE A 54 -12.19 -13.76 -8.72
C ILE A 54 -12.58 -14.99 -9.55
N ARG A 55 -11.58 -15.75 -9.96
CA ARG A 55 -11.75 -17.01 -10.68
C ARG A 55 -11.54 -18.18 -9.74
N ILE A 56 -12.53 -19.05 -9.64
CA ILE A 56 -12.48 -20.26 -8.82
C ILE A 56 -12.26 -21.45 -9.75
N VAL A 57 -11.07 -22.02 -9.73
CA VAL A 57 -10.65 -23.14 -10.60
C VAL A 57 -10.80 -24.46 -9.84
N ASN A 58 -11.42 -25.46 -10.47
CA ASN A 58 -11.44 -26.82 -9.92
C ASN A 58 -10.12 -27.53 -10.25
N LYS A 59 -9.29 -27.77 -9.23
CA LYS A 59 -8.05 -28.54 -9.32
C LYS A 59 -8.22 -30.02 -9.04
N SER A 60 -9.37 -30.44 -8.51
CA SER A 60 -9.63 -31.85 -8.23
C SER A 60 -9.90 -32.66 -9.52
N SER A 61 -9.74 -33.98 -9.42
CA SER A 61 -10.07 -34.92 -10.50
C SER A 61 -11.56 -35.21 -10.66
N LYS A 62 -12.41 -34.64 -9.79
CA LYS A 62 -13.87 -34.85 -9.78
C LYS A 62 -14.60 -33.55 -10.07
N LYS A 63 -15.83 -33.65 -10.58
CA LYS A 63 -16.72 -32.48 -10.66
C LYS A 63 -17.06 -32.00 -9.24
N ILE A 64 -16.98 -30.70 -9.01
CA ILE A 64 -17.28 -30.09 -7.71
C ILE A 64 -18.50 -29.19 -7.80
N ARG A 65 -19.23 -29.04 -6.71
CA ARG A 65 -20.28 -28.04 -6.57
C ARG A 65 -19.90 -27.13 -5.42
N ILE A 66 -19.88 -25.83 -5.69
CA ILE A 66 -19.52 -24.82 -4.70
C ILE A 66 -20.72 -23.90 -4.42
N ASN A 67 -20.67 -23.26 -3.27
CA ASN A 67 -21.53 -22.17 -2.87
C ASN A 67 -20.66 -21.00 -2.42
N VAL A 68 -20.82 -19.86 -3.07
CA VAL A 68 -20.09 -18.64 -2.73
C VAL A 68 -21.00 -17.81 -1.83
N GLN A 69 -20.63 -17.71 -0.56
CA GLN A 69 -21.35 -16.89 0.40
C GLN A 69 -20.89 -15.43 0.25
N PRO A 70 -21.84 -14.48 0.24
CA PRO A 70 -21.51 -13.07 0.11
C PRO A 70 -20.67 -12.56 1.31
N PRO A 71 -19.93 -11.46 1.12
CA PRO A 71 -19.28 -10.72 2.19
C PRO A 71 -20.29 -10.31 3.28
N LYS A 72 -19.81 -10.08 4.51
CA LYS A 72 -20.67 -9.73 5.66
C LYS A 72 -21.08 -8.26 5.66
N THR A 73 -20.22 -7.39 5.13
CA THR A 73 -20.40 -5.95 5.12
C THR A 73 -21.13 -5.49 3.86
N GLN A 74 -21.81 -4.34 3.94
CA GLN A 74 -22.57 -3.78 2.82
C GLN A 74 -21.70 -3.18 1.70
N TYR A 75 -20.41 -2.97 1.94
CA TYR A 75 -19.50 -2.30 1.00
C TYR A 75 -19.08 -3.21 -0.14
N PHE A 76 -19.16 -4.52 0.06
CA PHE A 76 -18.78 -5.52 -0.92
C PHE A 76 -20.00 -6.35 -1.31
N THR A 77 -20.25 -6.47 -2.61
CA THR A 77 -21.29 -7.35 -3.15
C THR A 77 -20.69 -8.32 -4.14
N ILE A 78 -21.34 -9.47 -4.31
CA ILE A 78 -20.93 -10.47 -5.28
C ILE A 78 -22.03 -10.74 -6.29
N GLU A 79 -21.65 -10.93 -7.54
CA GLU A 79 -22.51 -11.37 -8.63
C GLU A 79 -21.85 -12.57 -9.30
N HIS A 80 -22.57 -13.70 -9.38
CA HIS A 80 -22.11 -14.86 -10.11
C HIS A 80 -23.28 -15.59 -10.75
N LYS A 81 -23.06 -16.16 -11.94
CA LYS A 81 -24.02 -17.04 -12.58
C LYS A 81 -23.72 -18.45 -12.11
N LYS A 82 -24.54 -18.97 -11.18
CA LYS A 82 -24.38 -20.33 -10.68
C LYS A 82 -24.56 -21.34 -11.81
N LYS A 83 -23.46 -21.90 -12.32
CA LYS A 83 -23.46 -22.82 -13.48
C LYS A 83 -23.67 -24.30 -13.09
N GLY A 84 -23.83 -24.60 -11.80
CA GLY A 84 -24.02 -25.97 -11.31
C GLY A 84 -22.70 -26.59 -10.86
N TYR A 85 -22.22 -27.61 -11.58
CA TYR A 85 -20.94 -28.27 -11.28
C TYR A 85 -19.79 -27.59 -12.03
N ILE A 86 -18.66 -27.40 -11.37
CA ILE A 86 -17.39 -27.03 -11.99
C ILE A 86 -16.65 -28.33 -12.32
N ILE A 87 -16.44 -28.58 -13.61
CA ILE A 87 -15.72 -29.75 -14.13
C ILE A 87 -14.22 -29.61 -13.81
N PRO A 88 -13.47 -30.70 -13.62
CA PRO A 88 -12.01 -30.64 -13.47
C PRO A 88 -11.36 -29.71 -14.49
N GLN A 89 -10.42 -28.88 -14.04
CA GLN A 89 -9.69 -27.89 -14.85
C GLN A 89 -10.54 -26.75 -15.44
N MET A 90 -11.84 -26.70 -15.16
CA MET A 90 -12.68 -25.55 -15.48
C MET A 90 -12.78 -24.58 -14.30
N SER A 91 -13.40 -23.43 -14.54
CA SER A 91 -13.56 -22.40 -13.54
C SER A 91 -14.91 -21.69 -13.58
N GLU A 92 -15.25 -21.09 -12.44
CA GLU A 92 -16.38 -20.18 -12.28
C GLU A 92 -15.85 -18.81 -11.86
N ASP A 93 -16.28 -17.76 -12.56
CA ASP A 93 -15.91 -16.38 -12.27
C ASP A 93 -16.99 -15.74 -11.40
N VAL A 94 -16.57 -15.12 -10.29
CA VAL A 94 -17.42 -14.34 -9.39
C VAL A 94 -16.99 -12.87 -9.50
N LEU A 95 -17.93 -12.00 -9.82
CA LEU A 95 -17.71 -10.56 -9.87
C LEU A 95 -17.89 -9.99 -8.46
N ILE A 96 -16.90 -9.27 -7.98
CA ILE A 96 -16.91 -8.56 -6.70
C ILE A 96 -17.05 -7.08 -7.01
N SER A 97 -18.05 -6.43 -6.44
CA SER A 97 -18.22 -4.97 -6.52
C SER A 97 -17.92 -4.37 -5.16
N PHE A 98 -17.13 -3.30 -5.14
CA PHE A 98 -16.76 -2.56 -3.93
C PHE A 98 -17.25 -1.12 -4.06
N THR A 99 -18.06 -0.67 -3.11
CA THR A 99 -18.57 0.71 -3.03
C THR A 99 -18.32 1.26 -1.62
N PRO A 100 -17.24 2.04 -1.41
CA PRO A 100 -16.91 2.62 -0.11
C PRO A 100 -17.75 3.87 0.18
N ASP A 101 -18.09 4.09 1.44
CA ASP A 101 -18.82 5.28 1.92
C ASP A 101 -17.91 6.34 2.56
N GLN A 102 -16.71 5.93 2.97
CA GLN A 102 -15.72 6.72 3.69
C GLN A 102 -14.29 6.43 3.23
N TRP A 103 -13.40 7.38 3.51
CA TRP A 103 -11.97 7.31 3.29
C TRP A 103 -11.27 6.54 4.42
N LYS A 104 -11.42 5.21 4.39
CA LYS A 104 -10.84 4.31 5.40
C LYS A 104 -10.46 2.96 4.80
N TYR A 105 -9.81 2.14 5.62
CA TYR A 105 -9.56 0.74 5.31
C TYR A 105 -10.84 -0.10 5.47
N TYR A 106 -11.13 -0.93 4.48
CA TYR A 106 -12.22 -1.91 4.47
C TYR A 106 -11.64 -3.31 4.38
N TYR A 107 -12.22 -4.20 5.17
CA TYR A 107 -11.88 -5.61 5.16
C TYR A 107 -13.15 -6.45 5.18
N ASP A 108 -13.18 -7.47 4.34
CA ASP A 108 -14.20 -8.51 4.37
C ASP A 108 -13.64 -9.80 3.78
N THR A 109 -14.46 -10.84 3.75
CA THR A 109 -14.09 -12.15 3.26
C THR A 109 -15.20 -12.75 2.41
N ILE A 110 -14.84 -13.37 1.28
CA ILE A 110 -15.73 -14.27 0.56
C ILE A 110 -15.46 -15.70 1.03
N LYS A 111 -16.53 -16.40 1.37
CA LYS A 111 -16.49 -17.79 1.84
C LYS A 111 -16.96 -18.72 0.73
N ILE A 112 -16.12 -19.67 0.33
CA ILE A 112 -16.41 -20.67 -0.70
C ILE A 112 -16.57 -22.03 -0.01
N MET A 113 -17.80 -22.53 -0.03
CA MET A 113 -18.18 -23.79 0.63
C MET A 113 -18.54 -24.86 -0.39
N GLY A 114 -18.16 -26.09 -0.12
CA GLY A 114 -18.56 -27.30 -0.84
C GLY A 114 -18.43 -28.53 0.07
N PRO A 115 -18.79 -29.74 -0.40
CA PRO A 115 -18.83 -30.94 0.44
C PRO A 115 -17.55 -31.21 1.25
N ASP A 116 -16.37 -30.94 0.69
CA ASP A 116 -15.08 -30.94 1.41
C ASP A 116 -14.22 -29.74 0.98
N ILE A 117 -14.87 -28.59 0.76
CA ILE A 117 -14.20 -27.35 0.36
C ILE A 117 -14.63 -26.30 1.36
N ASN A 118 -13.67 -25.72 2.07
CA ASN A 118 -13.93 -24.59 2.95
C ASN A 118 -12.83 -23.55 2.81
N VAL A 119 -12.97 -22.66 1.82
CA VAL A 119 -11.95 -21.66 1.50
C VAL A 119 -12.47 -20.26 1.80
N THR A 120 -11.64 -19.45 2.43
CA THR A 120 -11.87 -18.01 2.61
C THR A 120 -10.92 -17.21 1.73
N VAL A 121 -11.48 -16.24 1.00
CA VAL A 121 -10.75 -15.27 0.19
C VAL A 121 -10.90 -13.90 0.85
N PRO A 122 -9.81 -13.32 1.39
CA PRO A 122 -9.80 -11.97 1.92
C PRO A 122 -10.03 -10.92 0.83
N ILE A 123 -10.78 -9.89 1.16
CA ILE A 123 -10.97 -8.69 0.36
C ILE A 123 -10.51 -7.49 1.16
N HIS A 124 -9.66 -6.67 0.56
CA HIS A 124 -9.17 -5.43 1.14
C HIS A 124 -9.51 -4.26 0.24
N GLY A 125 -10.15 -3.23 0.79
CA GLY A 125 -10.33 -1.94 0.14
C GLY A 125 -9.55 -0.88 0.89
N TYR A 126 -8.62 -0.17 0.25
CA TYR A 126 -7.83 0.84 0.94
C TYR A 126 -7.51 2.05 0.07
N PRO A 127 -7.51 3.25 0.69
CA PRO A 127 -7.09 4.46 0.02
C PRO A 127 -5.59 4.35 -0.30
N VAL A 128 -5.20 4.85 -1.47
CA VAL A 128 -3.80 5.01 -1.82
C VAL A 128 -3.56 6.40 -2.37
N LEU A 129 -2.35 6.89 -2.15
CA LEU A 129 -1.86 8.05 -2.85
C LEU A 129 -1.52 7.63 -4.29
N THR A 130 -2.48 7.85 -5.19
CA THR A 130 -2.35 7.56 -6.62
C THR A 130 -1.44 8.59 -7.28
N ASP A 131 -0.50 8.13 -8.10
CA ASP A 131 0.38 8.96 -8.95
C ASP A 131 1.20 10.01 -8.17
N ILE A 132 2.22 9.54 -7.44
CA ILE A 132 3.26 10.41 -6.87
C ILE A 132 3.95 11.17 -8.01
N ASP A 133 3.57 12.43 -8.22
CA ASP A 133 4.18 13.35 -9.19
C ASP A 133 5.55 13.86 -8.70
N PHE A 134 6.46 12.92 -8.42
CA PHE A 134 7.82 13.20 -7.99
C PHE A 134 8.80 12.68 -9.03
N PRO A 135 9.77 13.46 -9.53
CA PRO A 135 10.66 13.01 -10.58
C PRO A 135 11.61 11.91 -10.11
N LYS A 136 11.70 10.78 -10.85
CA LYS A 136 12.67 9.70 -10.56
C LYS A 136 14.13 10.11 -10.77
N ARG A 137 14.36 11.18 -11.54
CA ARG A 137 15.70 11.71 -11.83
C ARG A 137 15.70 13.23 -11.64
N ILE A 138 16.58 13.71 -10.77
CA ILE A 138 16.70 15.13 -10.46
C ILE A 138 18.10 15.56 -10.83
N ASN A 139 18.21 16.52 -11.75
CA ASN A 139 19.50 17.06 -12.17
C ASN A 139 19.68 18.49 -11.66
N PHE A 140 20.74 18.75 -10.89
CA PHE A 140 21.13 20.09 -10.43
C PHE A 140 21.91 20.87 -11.50
N GLY A 141 22.37 20.20 -12.55
CA GLY A 141 23.20 20.78 -13.59
C GLY A 141 24.59 21.12 -13.08
N GLN A 142 25.17 22.17 -13.67
CA GLN A 142 26.47 22.70 -13.25
C GLN A 142 26.30 23.65 -12.07
N VAL A 143 27.08 23.42 -11.00
CA VAL A 143 27.12 24.26 -9.81
C VAL A 143 28.58 24.60 -9.49
N PRO A 144 28.95 25.87 -9.22
CA PRO A 144 30.31 26.22 -8.85
C PRO A 144 30.74 25.58 -7.53
N LEU A 145 32.05 25.39 -7.36
CA LEU A 145 32.62 24.87 -6.12
C LEU A 145 32.21 25.73 -4.93
N ALA A 146 31.81 25.10 -3.81
CA ALA A 146 31.37 25.75 -2.57
C ALA A 146 30.07 26.57 -2.64
N TYR A 147 29.42 26.67 -3.78
CA TYR A 147 28.06 27.23 -3.89
C TYR A 147 27.02 26.15 -3.60
N THR A 148 25.87 26.56 -3.07
CA THR A 148 24.76 25.65 -2.81
C THR A 148 23.63 25.95 -3.78
N LYS A 149 23.10 24.90 -4.40
CA LYS A 149 21.89 24.97 -5.22
C LYS A 149 20.81 24.13 -4.57
N THR A 150 19.62 24.69 -4.46
CA THR A 150 18.49 24.06 -3.79
C THR A 150 17.36 23.81 -4.80
N LYS A 151 16.71 22.65 -4.69
CA LYS A 151 15.47 22.33 -5.41
C LYS A 151 14.43 21.88 -4.40
N THR A 152 13.25 22.48 -4.49
CA THR A 152 12.08 22.10 -3.70
C THR A 152 11.10 21.41 -4.61
N ILE A 153 10.66 20.21 -4.22
CA ILE A 153 9.73 19.39 -5.00
C ILE A 153 8.59 18.95 -4.09
N PRO A 154 7.33 19.30 -4.41
CA PRO A 154 6.18 18.91 -3.60
C PRO A 154 5.79 17.45 -3.85
N ILE A 155 5.46 16.73 -2.80
CA ILE A 155 4.66 15.50 -2.86
C ILE A 155 3.21 15.90 -2.57
N LYS A 156 2.32 15.72 -3.55
CA LYS A 156 0.90 16.12 -3.46
C LYS A 156 0.01 14.93 -3.07
N CYS A 157 -0.96 15.17 -2.18
CA CYS A 157 -2.04 14.24 -1.87
C CYS A 157 -3.36 14.77 -2.42
N ASN A 158 -4.06 13.92 -3.19
CA ASN A 158 -5.35 14.27 -3.82
C ASN A 158 -6.56 13.67 -3.09
N ILE A 159 -6.35 13.07 -1.92
CA ILE A 159 -7.40 12.42 -1.13
C ILE A 159 -7.42 12.99 0.29
N PRO A 160 -8.58 12.98 0.98
CA PRO A 160 -8.75 13.62 2.28
C PRO A 160 -8.28 12.73 3.44
N ILE A 161 -7.08 12.16 3.31
CA ILE A 161 -6.40 11.37 4.34
C ILE A 161 -4.94 11.78 4.38
N ASP A 162 -4.39 11.84 5.59
CA ASP A 162 -2.99 12.06 5.85
C ASP A 162 -2.16 10.78 5.62
N PHE A 163 -1.01 10.90 4.96
CA PHE A 163 -0.07 9.78 4.79
C PHE A 163 1.25 10.09 5.46
N GLU A 164 1.76 9.18 6.28
CA GLU A 164 3.14 9.28 6.74
C GLU A 164 4.10 8.86 5.62
N TYR A 165 5.23 9.56 5.52
CA TYR A 165 6.30 9.20 4.62
C TYR A 165 7.66 9.20 5.33
N LYS A 166 8.57 8.43 4.75
CA LYS A 166 9.97 8.32 5.17
C LYS A 166 10.85 8.31 3.93
N ILE A 167 11.99 8.98 4.01
CA ILE A 167 13.02 9.02 2.98
C ILE A 167 14.22 8.25 3.49
N GLU A 168 14.60 7.20 2.76
CA GLU A 168 15.78 6.40 3.04
C GLU A 168 16.87 6.66 2.01
N ILE A 169 18.03 7.10 2.46
CA ILE A 169 19.18 7.35 1.59
C ILE A 169 19.91 6.03 1.35
N THR A 170 19.77 5.48 0.15
CA THR A 170 20.37 4.19 -0.22
C THR A 170 21.82 4.29 -0.68
N GLU A 171 22.18 5.39 -1.36
CA GLU A 171 23.55 5.67 -1.79
C GLU A 171 23.89 7.08 -1.32
N PRO A 172 24.44 7.23 -0.09
CA PRO A 172 24.72 8.53 0.50
C PRO A 172 25.87 9.24 -0.19
N ASN A 173 25.80 10.57 -0.22
CA ASN A 173 26.85 11.42 -0.75
C ASN A 173 26.91 12.73 0.04
N PRO A 174 28.07 13.11 0.61
CA PRO A 174 28.20 14.26 1.50
C PRO A 174 27.96 15.61 0.82
N PHE A 175 27.91 15.66 -0.51
CA PHE A 175 27.62 16.90 -1.25
C PHE A 175 26.12 17.18 -1.35
N TYR A 176 25.27 16.27 -0.87
CA TYR A 176 23.83 16.41 -0.93
C TYR A 176 23.22 16.38 0.46
N ASN A 177 22.20 17.20 0.65
CA ASN A 177 21.36 17.17 1.84
C ASN A 177 19.89 17.06 1.40
N ILE A 178 19.10 16.26 2.12
CA ILE A 178 17.66 16.09 1.86
C ILE A 178 16.92 16.26 3.17
N TYR A 179 15.88 17.10 3.16
CA TYR A 179 15.00 17.26 4.30
C TYR A 179 13.60 17.74 3.88
N PRO A 180 12.58 17.46 4.71
CA PRO A 180 12.63 16.56 5.87
C PRO A 180 12.62 15.09 5.45
N LEU A 181 13.36 14.24 6.20
CA LEU A 181 13.49 12.80 5.92
C LEU A 181 12.28 11.97 6.36
N LYS A 182 11.41 12.53 7.18
CA LYS A 182 10.17 11.91 7.61
C LYS A 182 9.14 13.00 7.87
N GLY A 183 7.87 12.67 7.71
CA GLY A 183 6.79 13.62 7.95
C GLY A 183 5.45 13.08 7.54
N ILE A 184 4.47 13.96 7.50
CA ILE A 184 3.11 13.66 7.08
C ILE A 184 2.83 14.44 5.79
N ILE A 185 2.27 13.77 4.80
CA ILE A 185 1.66 14.36 3.61
C ILE A 185 0.21 14.66 3.99
N PRO A 186 -0.16 15.93 4.20
CA PRO A 186 -1.50 16.29 4.65
C PRO A 186 -2.57 16.00 3.59
N ALA A 187 -3.76 15.66 4.05
CA ALA A 187 -4.99 15.49 3.29
C ALA A 187 -5.23 16.67 2.32
N LEU A 188 -5.51 16.36 1.06
CA LEU A 188 -5.78 17.33 -0.02
C LEU A 188 -4.72 18.44 -0.18
N ASN A 189 -3.50 18.20 0.28
CA ASN A 189 -2.45 19.20 0.34
C ASN A 189 -1.10 18.55 -0.03
N SER A 190 0.00 19.30 0.06
CA SER A 190 1.33 18.85 -0.34
C SER A 190 2.38 19.12 0.72
N VAL A 191 3.42 18.29 0.72
CA VAL A 191 4.63 18.49 1.52
C VAL A 191 5.82 18.72 0.61
N ASP A 192 6.60 19.75 0.91
CA ASP A 192 7.79 20.12 0.14
C ASP A 192 9.02 19.33 0.62
N ILE A 193 9.64 18.62 -0.32
CA ILE A 193 10.94 17.97 -0.10
C ILE A 193 12.02 18.87 -0.68
N VAL A 194 12.94 19.29 0.19
CA VAL A 194 14.06 20.15 -0.16
C VAL A 194 15.29 19.28 -0.37
N ILE A 195 15.94 19.47 -1.52
CA ILE A 195 17.19 18.82 -1.87
C ILE A 195 18.22 19.91 -2.14
N GLU A 196 19.33 19.85 -1.42
CA GLU A 196 20.44 20.78 -1.56
C GLU A 196 21.64 20.05 -2.15
N TYR A 197 22.34 20.71 -3.08
CA TYR A 197 23.59 20.25 -3.63
C TYR A 197 24.69 21.30 -3.40
N LYS A 198 25.73 20.89 -2.66
CA LYS A 198 26.90 21.68 -2.30
C LYS A 198 28.18 20.92 -2.71
N PRO A 199 28.67 21.07 -3.95
CA PRO A 199 29.89 20.41 -4.38
C PRO A 199 31.13 20.90 -3.64
N CYS A 200 31.95 19.95 -3.18
CA CYS A 200 33.27 20.23 -2.58
C CYS A 200 34.44 19.71 -3.42
N SER A 201 34.19 19.24 -4.65
CA SER A 201 35.25 18.85 -5.60
C SER A 201 34.75 19.00 -7.05
N TYR A 202 35.66 19.27 -8.00
CA TYR A 202 35.37 19.42 -9.44
C TYR A 202 35.07 18.08 -10.12
N ARG A 203 34.00 17.41 -9.70
CA ARG A 203 33.56 16.13 -10.26
C ARG A 203 32.04 16.07 -10.38
N SER A 204 31.57 15.17 -11.24
CA SER A 204 30.19 14.72 -11.22
C SER A 204 29.95 13.84 -10.00
N SER A 205 28.82 14.04 -9.36
CA SER A 205 28.41 13.31 -8.17
C SER A 205 26.93 12.93 -8.29
N HIS A 206 26.51 11.94 -7.50
CA HIS A 206 25.12 11.54 -7.42
C HIS A 206 24.78 11.06 -6.01
N LEU A 207 23.48 11.07 -5.72
CA LEU A 207 22.86 10.55 -4.52
C LEU A 207 21.64 9.73 -4.94
N THR A 208 21.40 8.60 -4.30
CA THR A 208 20.19 7.80 -4.54
C THR A 208 19.45 7.61 -3.24
N PHE A 209 18.14 7.90 -3.25
CA PHE A 209 17.25 7.73 -2.11
C PHE A 209 15.94 7.06 -2.54
N GLN A 210 15.19 6.57 -1.57
CA GLN A 210 13.87 5.99 -1.76
C GLN A 210 12.87 6.72 -0.86
N ILE A 211 11.70 7.01 -1.41
CA ILE A 211 10.57 7.53 -0.65
C ILE A 211 9.67 6.33 -0.34
N GLU A 212 9.42 6.11 0.95
CA GLU A 212 8.47 5.15 1.48
C GLU A 212 7.25 5.90 1.99
N ILE A 213 6.07 5.47 1.59
CA ILE A 213 4.79 6.00 2.08
C ILE A 213 4.12 4.88 2.86
N SER A 214 3.64 5.19 4.07
CA SER A 214 2.90 4.29 4.94
C SER A 214 1.52 3.97 4.37
N GLN A 215 1.47 3.21 3.29
CA GLN A 215 0.25 2.72 2.65
C GLN A 215 0.37 1.24 2.27
N PHE A 216 -0.77 0.56 2.16
CA PHE A 216 -0.80 -0.88 1.95
C PHE A 216 -0.27 -1.26 0.56
N ASN A 217 0.59 -2.28 0.52
CA ASN A 217 1.25 -2.78 -0.70
C ASN A 217 2.03 -1.69 -1.49
N PHE A 218 2.60 -0.72 -0.77
CA PHE A 218 3.41 0.31 -1.41
C PHE A 218 4.74 -0.25 -1.92
N LYS A 219 5.15 0.22 -3.10
CA LYS A 219 6.48 -0.05 -3.64
C LYS A 219 7.33 1.20 -3.45
N PRO A 220 8.49 1.12 -2.76
CA PRO A 220 9.36 2.27 -2.53
C PRO A 220 9.68 3.04 -3.81
N TYR A 221 9.53 4.35 -3.77
CA TYR A 221 9.74 5.23 -4.91
C TYR A 221 11.21 5.65 -5.00
N LYS A 222 11.99 5.00 -5.86
CA LYS A 222 13.43 5.26 -6.01
C LYS A 222 13.70 6.51 -6.86
N VAL A 223 14.50 7.41 -6.31
CA VAL A 223 14.91 8.67 -6.93
C VAL A 223 16.43 8.75 -7.02
N LYS A 224 16.95 9.20 -8.15
CA LYS A 224 18.37 9.46 -8.36
C LYS A 224 18.63 10.95 -8.63
N VAL A 225 19.51 11.53 -7.83
CA VAL A 225 19.92 12.93 -7.93
C VAL A 225 21.32 13.01 -8.51
N PHE A 226 21.55 13.97 -9.40
CA PHE A 226 22.82 14.19 -10.06
C PHE A 226 23.19 15.67 -10.03
N GLY A 227 24.48 15.94 -9.96
CA GLY A 227 25.04 17.28 -9.96
C GLY A 227 26.49 17.25 -10.41
N THR A 228 26.90 18.30 -11.12
CA THR A 228 28.25 18.41 -11.65
C THR A 228 28.88 19.69 -11.16
N CYS A 229 30.11 19.60 -10.65
CA CYS A 229 30.91 20.77 -10.35
C CYS A 229 31.89 21.01 -11.50
N GLN A 230 31.76 22.15 -12.21
CA GLN A 230 32.65 22.51 -13.30
C GLN A 230 33.59 23.66 -12.88
N PRO A 231 34.88 23.60 -13.21
CA PRO A 231 35.80 24.71 -13.00
C PRO A 231 35.43 25.92 -13.88
N ASN A 232 35.77 27.12 -13.41
CA ASN A 232 35.62 28.40 -14.11
C ASN A 232 34.19 28.87 -14.42
N LEU A 233 33.15 28.31 -13.78
CA LEU A 233 31.76 28.74 -14.03
C LEU A 233 31.49 30.21 -13.68
N LEU A 234 32.24 30.77 -12.71
CA LEU A 234 32.10 32.17 -12.29
C LEU A 234 32.91 33.17 -13.14
N LEU A 235 33.74 32.67 -14.08
CA LEU A 235 34.62 33.48 -14.93
C LEU A 235 34.08 33.65 -16.36
N GLN A 236 32.88 33.15 -16.65
CA GLN A 236 32.22 33.22 -17.96
C GLN A 236 31.21 34.39 -18.07
N VAL A 237 31.32 35.41 -17.22
CA VAL A 237 30.48 36.62 -17.22
C VAL A 237 31.12 37.70 -18.08
#